data_AF-A0A523PBT0-F1
#
_entry.id   AF-A0A523PBT0-F1
#
_cell.length_a   1.000
_cell.length_b   1.000
_cell.length_c   1.000
_cell.angle_alpha   90.00
_cell.angle_beta   90.00
_cell.angle_gamma   90.00
#
_symmetry.space_group_name_H-M   'P 1'
#
loop_
_entity.id
_entity.type
_entity.pdbx_description
1 polymer ?
#
loop_
_entity_poly.entity_id
_entity_poly.type
_entity_poly.pdbx_seq_one_letter_code
_entity_poly.pdbx_strand_id
1 'polypeptide(L)'
;WDRIVKGNYVHKVAQFFSFGWPVAFWRIDGMVEEDFEWFEAKYPGWYNEFGQYWKNYVKASLPVQPPLMYLDSGYVYPHRCWSCNVPALIREDFCVDEVDGELYTYCSEVCRWTHVVAFADEYNGRPTPAMGRFSGRRQWEECYHGWDLADVVKDLGFVRSDGKTIIQQPHLHFDDAKMWTLDNFKGLEVRSPLLDLRAMSLEDREKHIAQYRAGFTIKPI
;
A
#
# COMPACT_ATOMS: atom_id res chain seq x y z
N TRP A 1 -17.78 -11.57 -2.37
CA TRP A 1 -18.41 -10.57 -3.26
C TRP A 1 -18.68 -9.25 -2.56
N ASP A 2 -19.26 -9.24 -1.36
CA ASP A 2 -19.54 -7.99 -0.63
C ASP A 2 -18.33 -7.10 -0.38
N ARG A 3 -17.16 -7.65 0.01
CA ARG A 3 -15.92 -6.85 0.11
C ARG A 3 -15.57 -6.14 -1.20
N ILE A 4 -15.72 -6.84 -2.31
CA ILE A 4 -15.39 -6.34 -3.65
C ILE A 4 -16.34 -5.22 -4.06
N VAL A 5 -17.65 -5.45 -3.90
CA VAL A 5 -18.70 -4.56 -4.43
C VAL A 5 -19.11 -3.51 -3.41
N LYS A 6 -19.50 -3.90 -2.20
CA LYS A 6 -19.99 -2.98 -1.15
C LYS A 6 -18.86 -2.29 -0.40
N GLY A 7 -17.73 -2.98 -0.23
CA GLY A 7 -16.55 -2.44 0.47
C GLY A 7 -15.65 -1.55 -0.40
N ASN A 8 -16.04 -1.30 -1.67
CA ASN A 8 -15.27 -0.55 -2.66
C ASN A 8 -13.82 -1.05 -2.81
N TYR A 9 -13.57 -2.34 -2.58
CA TYR A 9 -12.22 -2.88 -2.48
C TYR A 9 -11.38 -2.60 -3.73
N VAL A 10 -11.94 -2.74 -4.93
CA VAL A 10 -11.21 -2.49 -6.18
C VAL A 10 -10.81 -1.02 -6.30
N HIS A 11 -11.64 -0.09 -5.88
CA HIS A 11 -11.32 1.35 -5.88
C HIS A 11 -10.25 1.69 -4.85
N LYS A 12 -10.31 1.08 -3.65
CA LYS A 12 -9.26 1.21 -2.63
C LYS A 12 -7.93 0.59 -3.09
N VAL A 13 -7.98 -0.50 -3.86
CA VAL A 13 -6.80 -1.11 -4.50
C VAL A 13 -6.21 -0.17 -5.55
N ALA A 14 -7.05 0.48 -6.35
CA ALA A 14 -6.59 1.47 -7.32
C ALA A 14 -5.86 2.63 -6.63
N GLN A 15 -6.43 3.19 -5.55
CA GLN A 15 -5.75 4.21 -4.73
C GLN A 15 -4.43 3.72 -4.15
N PHE A 16 -4.37 2.48 -3.67
CA PHE A 16 -3.14 1.90 -3.14
C PHE A 16 -2.04 1.83 -4.20
N PHE A 17 -2.36 1.33 -5.39
CA PHE A 17 -1.38 1.24 -6.48
C PHE A 17 -0.95 2.61 -6.99
N SER A 18 -1.86 3.57 -7.14
CA SER A 18 -1.51 4.93 -7.53
C SER A 18 -0.71 5.63 -6.44
N PHE A 19 -1.01 5.45 -5.16
CA PHE A 19 -0.22 6.04 -4.07
C PHE A 19 1.17 5.39 -3.97
N GLY A 20 1.23 4.06 -4.14
CA GLY A 20 2.42 3.24 -4.16
C GLY A 20 3.18 3.22 -5.49
N TRP A 21 2.83 4.08 -6.44
CA TRP A 21 3.46 4.12 -7.76
C TRP A 21 5.00 4.19 -7.73
N PRO A 22 5.69 4.83 -6.75
CA PRO A 22 7.15 4.93 -6.77
C PRO A 22 7.89 3.61 -6.73
N VAL A 23 7.23 2.51 -6.34
CA VAL A 23 7.81 1.15 -6.28
C VAL A 23 7.09 0.17 -7.21
N ALA A 24 6.29 0.68 -8.15
CA ALA A 24 5.73 -0.12 -9.22
C ALA A 24 6.75 -0.31 -10.37
N PHE A 25 6.46 -1.21 -11.30
CA PHE A 25 7.22 -1.39 -12.55
C PHE A 25 6.42 -0.96 -13.79
N TRP A 26 5.30 -0.26 -13.59
CA TRP A 26 4.42 0.24 -14.65
C TRP A 26 4.06 1.72 -14.40
N ARG A 27 3.43 2.35 -15.39
CA ARG A 27 2.92 3.73 -15.27
C ARG A 27 1.43 3.71 -14.94
N ILE A 28 0.98 4.64 -14.12
CA ILE A 28 -0.43 4.77 -13.72
C ILE A 28 -0.84 6.19 -14.07
N ASP A 29 -1.95 6.36 -14.80
CA ASP A 29 -2.45 7.70 -15.12
C ASP A 29 -3.42 8.21 -14.05
N GLY A 30 -3.56 9.52 -13.98
CA GLY A 30 -4.61 10.14 -13.20
C GLY A 30 -5.96 10.06 -13.90
N MET A 31 -7.01 10.50 -13.20
CA MET A 31 -8.38 10.54 -13.73
C MET A 31 -8.74 11.94 -14.21
N VAL A 32 -9.54 12.00 -15.27
CA VAL A 32 -10.13 13.23 -15.82
C VAL A 32 -11.62 13.35 -15.46
N GLU A 33 -12.25 14.45 -15.85
CA GLU A 33 -13.66 14.71 -15.51
C GLU A 33 -14.58 13.62 -16.07
N GLU A 34 -14.32 13.14 -17.28
CA GLU A 34 -15.09 12.08 -17.91
C GLU A 34 -15.01 10.76 -17.13
N ASP A 35 -13.85 10.47 -16.51
CA ASP A 35 -13.70 9.30 -15.64
C ASP A 35 -14.54 9.46 -14.37
N PHE A 36 -14.53 10.66 -13.77
CA PHE A 36 -15.31 10.96 -12.58
C PHE A 36 -16.81 10.83 -12.83
N GLU A 37 -17.31 11.37 -13.95
CA GLU A 37 -18.70 11.23 -14.37
C GLU A 37 -19.07 9.75 -14.57
N TRP A 38 -18.22 8.98 -15.24
CA TRP A 38 -18.47 7.56 -15.46
C TRP A 38 -18.50 6.77 -14.16
N PHE A 39 -17.53 6.97 -13.26
CA PHE A 39 -17.49 6.26 -11.98
C PHE A 39 -18.68 6.61 -11.10
N GLU A 40 -19.08 7.87 -11.02
CA GLU A 40 -20.27 8.27 -10.25
C GLU A 40 -21.54 7.66 -10.85
N ALA A 41 -21.66 7.61 -12.18
CA ALA A 41 -22.81 6.97 -12.83
C ALA A 41 -22.89 5.45 -12.61
N LYS A 42 -21.75 4.76 -12.46
CA LYS A 42 -21.70 3.30 -12.22
C LYS A 42 -21.70 2.92 -10.75
N TYR A 43 -21.17 3.79 -9.90
CA TYR A 43 -21.00 3.60 -8.47
C TYR A 43 -21.44 4.89 -7.76
N PRO A 44 -22.76 5.12 -7.59
CA PRO A 44 -23.24 6.34 -6.95
C PRO A 44 -22.61 6.56 -5.56
N GLY A 45 -22.09 7.76 -5.32
CA GLY A 45 -21.31 8.13 -4.12
C GLY A 45 -19.80 7.93 -4.26
N TRP A 46 -19.31 7.35 -5.35
CA TRP A 46 -17.88 7.13 -5.59
C TRP A 46 -17.09 8.45 -5.57
N TYR A 47 -17.62 9.51 -6.17
CA TYR A 47 -16.90 10.78 -6.23
C TYR A 47 -16.68 11.38 -4.83
N ASN A 48 -17.67 11.24 -3.95
CA ASN A 48 -17.57 11.71 -2.58
C ASN A 48 -16.49 10.96 -1.78
N GLU A 49 -16.30 9.66 -2.03
CA GLU A 49 -15.28 8.87 -1.34
C GLU A 49 -13.88 9.00 -1.98
N PHE A 50 -13.79 9.02 -3.31
CA PHE A 50 -12.52 8.86 -4.05
C PHE A 50 -12.09 10.08 -4.86
N GLY A 51 -13.01 10.99 -5.21
CA GLY A 51 -12.74 12.08 -6.14
C GLY A 51 -11.63 13.01 -5.68
N GLN A 52 -11.62 13.41 -4.41
CA GLN A 52 -10.58 14.29 -3.88
C GLN A 52 -9.18 13.64 -3.93
N TYR A 53 -9.08 12.33 -3.71
CA TYR A 53 -7.82 11.61 -3.82
C TYR A 53 -7.27 11.69 -5.25
N TRP A 54 -8.10 11.42 -6.25
CA TRP A 54 -7.65 11.43 -7.64
C TRP A 54 -7.28 12.82 -8.15
N LYS A 55 -7.96 13.86 -7.67
CA LYS A 55 -7.54 15.25 -7.89
C LYS A 55 -6.16 15.54 -7.31
N ASN A 56 -5.88 15.08 -6.09
CA ASN A 56 -4.56 15.22 -5.48
C ASN A 56 -3.50 14.42 -6.27
N TYR A 57 -3.85 13.22 -6.75
CA TYR A 57 -2.95 12.40 -7.54
C TYR A 57 -2.50 13.08 -8.83
N VAL A 58 -3.43 13.65 -9.60
CA VAL A 58 -3.10 14.41 -10.82
C VAL A 58 -2.21 15.61 -10.48
N LYS A 59 -2.53 16.38 -9.43
CA LYS A 59 -1.70 17.52 -8.99
C LYS A 59 -0.27 17.10 -8.63
N ALA A 60 -0.11 15.95 -7.99
CA ALA A 60 1.18 15.40 -7.56
C ALA A 60 1.87 14.52 -8.62
N SER A 61 1.35 14.46 -9.84
CA SER A 61 1.88 13.58 -10.89
C SER A 61 3.15 14.11 -11.54
N LEU A 62 3.44 15.41 -11.49
CA LEU A 62 4.62 15.98 -12.14
C LEU A 62 5.81 16.12 -11.16
N PRO A 63 7.06 16.00 -11.64
CA PRO A 63 8.28 15.95 -10.81
C PRO A 63 8.72 17.35 -10.31
N VAL A 64 7.76 18.19 -9.91
CA VAL A 64 7.97 19.54 -9.36
C VAL A 64 7.81 19.60 -7.84
N GLN A 65 7.46 18.46 -7.24
CA GLN A 65 7.20 18.27 -5.82
C GLN A 65 7.51 16.81 -5.44
N PRO A 66 7.56 16.45 -4.14
CA PRO A 66 7.62 15.05 -3.73
C PRO A 66 6.41 14.25 -4.23
N PRO A 67 6.54 12.91 -4.40
CA PRO A 67 5.41 12.06 -4.74
C PRO A 67 4.27 12.20 -3.73
N LEU A 68 3.03 11.95 -4.14
CA LEU A 68 1.85 12.01 -3.26
C LEU A 68 2.04 11.24 -1.94
N MET A 69 2.82 10.14 -1.97
CA MET A 69 3.19 9.34 -0.80
C MET A 69 3.81 10.15 0.34
N TYR A 70 4.48 11.25 0.02
CA TYR A 70 5.25 12.09 0.93
C TYR A 70 4.60 13.46 1.17
N LEU A 71 3.34 13.65 0.77
CA LEU A 71 2.56 14.87 1.00
C LEU A 71 1.47 14.60 2.05
N ASP A 72 1.13 15.61 2.86
CA ASP A 72 0.00 15.52 3.81
C ASP A 72 -1.36 15.60 3.08
N SER A 73 -1.70 14.52 2.39
CA SER A 73 -2.98 14.33 1.72
C SER A 73 -4.04 13.69 2.61
N GLY A 74 -3.69 13.35 3.86
CA GLY A 74 -4.52 12.55 4.76
C GLY A 74 -4.67 11.08 4.38
N TYR A 75 -4.13 10.62 3.23
CA TYR A 75 -4.12 9.20 2.89
C TYR A 75 -3.19 8.44 3.85
N VAL A 76 -3.70 7.37 4.45
CA VAL A 76 -2.90 6.51 5.35
C VAL A 76 -2.49 5.25 4.59
N TYR A 77 -1.18 5.04 4.41
CA TYR A 77 -0.64 3.84 3.76
C TYR A 77 -1.12 2.58 4.50
N PRO A 78 -1.57 1.53 3.79
CA PRO A 78 -2.17 0.38 4.44
C PRO A 78 -1.11 -0.51 5.10
N HIS A 79 -1.51 -1.22 6.15
CA HIS A 79 -0.78 -2.39 6.61
C HIS A 79 -0.82 -3.49 5.56
N ARG A 80 0.23 -4.31 5.45
CA ARG A 80 0.26 -5.47 4.55
C ARG A 80 -0.11 -6.74 5.28
N CYS A 81 -0.98 -7.56 4.71
CA CYS A 81 -1.32 -8.85 5.30
C CYS A 81 -0.14 -9.82 5.19
N TRP A 82 0.26 -10.45 6.28
CA TRP A 82 1.33 -11.45 6.29
C TRP A 82 1.01 -12.72 5.49
N SER A 83 -0.24 -13.19 5.57
CA SER A 83 -0.67 -14.42 4.92
C SER A 83 -0.69 -14.32 3.39
N CYS A 84 -1.38 -13.31 2.84
CA CYS A 84 -1.60 -13.18 1.40
C CYS A 84 -0.76 -12.08 0.71
N ASN A 85 0.03 -11.30 1.47
CA ASN A 85 0.83 -10.17 0.98
C ASN A 85 0.03 -9.02 0.32
N VAL A 86 -1.29 -9.01 0.45
CA VAL A 86 -2.18 -7.96 -0.05
C VAL A 86 -2.35 -6.85 1.01
N PRO A 87 -2.49 -5.57 0.62
CA PRO A 87 -2.77 -4.48 1.57
C PRO A 87 -4.13 -4.65 2.29
N ALA A 88 -4.18 -4.33 3.57
CA ALA A 88 -5.37 -4.39 4.43
C ALA A 88 -6.30 -3.19 4.20
N LEU A 89 -6.90 -3.12 3.01
CA LEU A 89 -7.68 -1.96 2.54
C LEU A 89 -9.12 -1.89 3.05
N ILE A 90 -9.70 -3.04 3.42
CA ILE A 90 -10.94 -3.07 4.21
C ILE A 90 -10.49 -2.95 5.65
N ARG A 91 -10.55 -1.72 6.17
CA ARG A 91 -9.88 -1.34 7.42
C ARG A 91 -10.56 -1.95 8.63
N GLU A 92 -11.86 -2.16 8.56
CA GLU A 92 -12.67 -2.76 9.61
C GLU A 92 -12.30 -4.24 9.82
N ASP A 93 -11.86 -4.92 8.76
CA ASP A 93 -11.41 -6.32 8.78
C ASP A 93 -9.96 -6.49 9.25
N PHE A 94 -9.21 -5.39 9.43
CA PHE A 94 -7.82 -5.43 9.85
C PHE A 94 -7.71 -6.07 11.23
N CYS A 95 -6.81 -7.05 11.38
CA CYS A 95 -6.48 -7.64 12.68
C CYS A 95 -5.00 -7.95 12.79
N VAL A 96 -4.57 -8.22 14.02
CA VAL A 96 -3.20 -8.58 14.36
C VAL A 96 -3.21 -9.84 15.22
N ASP A 97 -2.11 -10.56 15.25
CA ASP A 97 -1.89 -11.71 16.14
C ASP A 97 -0.40 -11.98 16.28
N GLU A 98 -0.02 -12.69 17.34
CA GLU A 98 1.36 -13.09 17.59
C GLU A 98 1.59 -14.55 17.20
N VAL A 99 2.67 -14.81 16.48
CA VAL A 99 3.13 -16.16 16.13
C VAL A 99 4.62 -16.23 16.45
N ASP A 100 5.02 -17.25 17.23
CA ASP A 100 6.40 -17.45 17.67
C ASP A 100 7.03 -16.20 18.35
N GLY A 101 6.21 -15.44 19.09
CA GLY A 101 6.64 -14.24 19.81
C GLY A 101 6.72 -12.96 18.96
N GLU A 102 6.36 -13.03 17.68
CA GLU A 102 6.39 -11.89 16.76
C GLU A 102 4.98 -11.44 16.37
N LEU A 103 4.73 -10.13 16.39
CA LEU A 103 3.46 -9.55 15.96
C LEU A 103 3.34 -9.54 14.44
N TYR A 104 2.18 -9.93 13.92
CA TYR A 104 1.85 -9.88 12.49
C TYR A 104 0.52 -9.18 12.23
N THR A 105 0.35 -8.68 11.02
CA THR A 105 -0.82 -7.96 10.53
C THR A 105 -1.57 -8.77 9.48
N TYR A 106 -2.90 -8.67 9.48
CA TYR A 106 -3.78 -9.42 8.57
C TYR A 106 -4.90 -8.54 8.02
N CYS A 107 -5.31 -8.80 6.77
CA CYS A 107 -6.42 -8.09 6.13
C CYS A 107 -7.80 -8.74 6.37
N SER A 108 -7.85 -9.82 7.15
CA SER A 108 -9.06 -10.50 7.59
C SER A 108 -8.78 -11.56 8.66
N GLU A 109 -9.82 -11.93 9.40
CA GLU A 109 -9.79 -13.10 10.29
C GLU A 109 -9.42 -14.40 9.56
N VAL A 110 -9.87 -14.59 8.32
CA VAL A 110 -9.51 -15.78 7.56
C VAL A 110 -8.00 -15.81 7.29
N CYS A 111 -7.38 -14.67 6.98
CA CYS A 111 -5.93 -14.61 6.79
C CYS A 111 -5.19 -14.88 8.10
N ARG A 112 -5.66 -14.31 9.21
CA ARG A 112 -5.14 -14.59 10.55
C ARG A 112 -5.22 -16.07 10.89
N TRP A 113 -6.41 -16.67 10.83
CA TRP A 113 -6.64 -18.09 11.06
C TRP A 113 -5.76 -18.98 10.18
N THR A 114 -5.56 -18.58 8.91
CA THR A 114 -4.68 -19.33 8.00
C THR A 114 -3.27 -19.39 8.55
N HIS A 115 -2.70 -18.25 8.98
CA HIS A 115 -1.34 -18.23 9.52
C HIS A 115 -1.23 -18.92 10.89
N VAL A 116 -2.15 -18.60 11.81
CA VAL A 116 -2.07 -18.99 13.22
C VAL A 116 -2.48 -20.45 13.44
N VAL A 117 -3.43 -20.96 12.67
CA VAL A 117 -4.05 -22.28 12.90
C VAL A 117 -3.77 -23.24 11.75
N ALA A 118 -4.16 -22.89 10.52
CA ALA A 118 -4.10 -23.83 9.40
C ALA A 118 -2.66 -24.15 8.95
N PHE A 119 -1.75 -23.22 9.19
CA PHE A 119 -0.32 -23.32 8.85
C PHE A 119 0.59 -23.30 10.09
N ALA A 120 0.05 -23.67 11.26
CA ALA A 120 0.84 -23.96 12.47
C ALA A 120 1.70 -25.22 12.30
N ASP A 121 2.43 -25.66 13.32
CA ASP A 121 3.21 -26.92 13.24
C ASP A 121 2.31 -28.15 13.07
N GLU A 122 1.16 -28.15 13.75
CA GLU A 122 0.15 -29.20 13.65
C GLU A 122 -1.22 -28.60 13.33
N TYR A 123 -1.97 -29.27 12.46
CA TYR A 123 -3.35 -28.94 12.13
C TYR A 123 -4.22 -30.20 12.22
N ASN A 124 -5.23 -30.18 13.10
CA ASN A 124 -6.13 -31.32 13.37
C ASN A 124 -5.38 -32.63 13.71
N GLY A 125 -4.35 -32.55 14.55
CA GLY A 125 -3.57 -33.69 15.03
C GLY A 125 -2.66 -34.32 13.97
N ARG A 126 -2.38 -33.60 12.88
CA ARG A 126 -1.42 -33.99 11.84
C ARG A 126 -0.37 -32.90 11.71
N PRO A 127 0.92 -33.24 11.50
CA PRO A 127 1.90 -32.28 11.04
C PRO A 127 1.35 -31.57 9.80
N THR A 128 1.40 -30.24 9.82
CA THR A 128 0.86 -29.42 8.73
C THR A 128 1.50 -29.85 7.40
N PRO A 129 0.72 -29.97 6.30
CA PRO A 129 1.17 -30.60 5.06
C PRO A 129 2.33 -29.85 4.40
N ALA A 130 3.00 -30.52 3.45
CA ALA A 130 4.22 -30.11 2.72
C ALA A 130 4.22 -28.71 2.04
N MET A 131 3.13 -27.94 2.13
CA MET A 131 3.03 -26.55 1.66
C MET A 131 3.87 -25.56 2.51
N GLY A 132 4.34 -25.99 3.69
CA GLY A 132 5.27 -25.24 4.55
C GLY A 132 4.62 -24.10 5.34
N ARG A 133 5.25 -23.70 6.46
CA ARG A 133 4.81 -22.56 7.28
C ARG A 133 5.06 -21.24 6.55
N PHE A 134 4.24 -20.22 6.82
CA PHE A 134 4.56 -18.86 6.39
C PHE A 134 5.81 -18.38 7.15
N SER A 135 6.94 -18.36 6.44
CA SER A 135 8.24 -18.03 6.99
C SER A 135 9.03 -17.16 6.01
N GLY A 136 10.19 -16.68 6.47
CA GLY A 136 11.11 -15.86 5.67
C GLY A 136 10.72 -14.39 5.59
N ARG A 137 11.41 -13.66 4.71
CA ARG A 137 11.17 -12.23 4.43
C ARG A 137 10.11 -12.12 3.33
N ARG A 138 8.90 -11.69 3.69
CA ARG A 138 7.73 -11.72 2.79
C ARG A 138 7.27 -10.33 2.32
N GLN A 139 7.30 -9.33 3.20
CA GLN A 139 6.83 -7.99 2.85
C GLN A 139 8.00 -7.15 2.34
N TRP A 140 7.82 -6.51 1.19
CA TRP A 140 8.89 -5.71 0.58
C TRP A 140 9.22 -4.49 1.45
N GLU A 141 8.23 -3.92 2.16
CA GLU A 141 8.45 -2.77 3.03
C GLU A 141 9.43 -3.09 4.18
N GLU A 142 9.36 -4.30 4.74
CA GLU A 142 10.32 -4.75 5.76
C GLU A 142 11.74 -4.84 5.19
N CYS A 143 11.87 -5.22 3.92
CA CYS A 143 13.17 -5.37 3.29
C CYS A 143 13.90 -4.03 3.07
N TYR A 144 13.15 -2.94 2.93
CA TYR A 144 13.67 -1.61 2.63
C TYR A 144 13.37 -0.58 3.72
N HIS A 145 13.02 -1.03 4.93
CA HIS A 145 12.75 -0.14 6.04
C HIS A 145 13.97 0.72 6.38
N GLY A 146 13.80 2.05 6.38
CA GLY A 146 14.87 3.01 6.63
C GLY A 146 15.78 3.30 5.44
N TRP A 147 15.49 2.74 4.25
CA TRP A 147 16.27 3.01 3.05
C TRP A 147 15.80 4.28 2.34
N ASP A 148 16.73 4.91 1.63
CA ASP A 148 16.43 5.98 0.67
C ASP A 148 15.70 5.39 -0.55
N LEU A 149 14.58 5.99 -0.95
CA LEU A 149 13.73 5.52 -2.04
C LEU A 149 14.48 5.45 -3.37
N ALA A 150 15.44 6.35 -3.63
CA ALA A 150 16.25 6.27 -4.84
C ALA A 150 17.12 5.00 -4.85
N ASP A 151 17.62 4.58 -3.69
CA ASP A 151 18.42 3.36 -3.57
C ASP A 151 17.55 2.10 -3.62
N VAL A 152 16.33 2.13 -3.07
CA VAL A 152 15.34 1.06 -3.25
C VAL A 152 15.03 0.85 -4.74
N VAL A 153 14.75 1.92 -5.47
CA VAL A 153 14.40 1.85 -6.90
C VAL A 153 15.56 1.34 -7.75
N LYS A 154 16.81 1.66 -7.38
CA LYS A 154 18.00 1.08 -8.02
C LYS A 154 18.13 -0.42 -7.73
N ASP A 155 17.96 -0.83 -6.47
CA ASP A 155 18.08 -2.23 -6.05
C ASP A 155 17.02 -3.12 -6.74
N LEU A 156 15.80 -2.61 -6.89
CA LEU A 156 14.73 -3.25 -7.66
C LEU A 156 14.99 -3.30 -9.18
N GLY A 157 15.98 -2.56 -9.68
CA GLY A 157 16.29 -2.45 -11.11
C GLY A 157 15.27 -1.59 -11.89
N PHE A 158 14.55 -0.68 -11.22
CA PHE A 158 13.49 0.12 -11.82
C PHE A 158 13.98 1.45 -12.42
N VAL A 159 15.15 1.39 -13.07
CA VAL A 159 15.81 2.51 -13.73
C VAL A 159 15.99 2.18 -15.21
N ARG A 160 15.70 3.15 -16.09
CA ARG A 160 15.87 3.00 -17.53
C ARG A 160 17.35 2.92 -17.91
N SER A 161 17.61 2.62 -19.18
CA SER A 161 18.96 2.50 -19.74
C SER A 161 19.80 3.78 -19.68
N ASP A 162 19.20 4.95 -19.46
CA ASP A 162 19.90 6.21 -19.24
C ASP A 162 20.51 6.35 -17.83
N GLY A 163 20.24 5.38 -16.95
CA GLY A 163 20.80 5.32 -15.60
C GLY A 163 20.19 6.31 -14.60
N LYS A 164 19.15 7.07 -14.99
CA LYS A 164 18.55 8.10 -14.13
C LYS A 164 17.03 8.14 -14.15
N THR A 165 16.40 7.87 -15.29
CA THR A 165 14.95 7.98 -15.43
C THR A 165 14.31 6.72 -14.86
N ILE A 166 13.29 6.88 -14.00
CA ILE A 166 12.63 5.72 -13.40
C ILE A 166 11.60 5.11 -14.39
N ILE A 167 11.39 3.80 -14.31
CA ILE A 167 10.50 3.07 -15.23
C ILE A 167 9.05 3.50 -15.01
N GLN A 168 8.62 3.41 -13.76
CA GLN A 168 7.34 3.82 -13.21
C GLN A 168 7.16 5.34 -13.27
N GLN A 169 5.95 5.78 -13.57
CA GLN A 169 5.58 7.19 -13.65
C GLN A 169 4.11 7.32 -13.24
N PRO A 170 3.70 8.41 -12.56
CA PRO A 170 2.32 8.64 -12.14
C PRO A 170 1.50 9.38 -13.21
N HIS A 171 1.86 9.19 -14.49
CA HIS A 171 1.16 9.71 -15.65
C HIS A 171 1.59 8.97 -16.93
N LEU A 172 0.86 9.19 -18.01
CA LEU A 172 1.20 8.71 -19.35
C LEU A 172 1.86 9.75 -20.27
N HIS A 173 2.32 10.89 -19.75
CA HIS A 173 3.19 11.77 -20.53
C HIS A 173 4.50 11.07 -20.90
N PHE A 174 5.02 11.37 -22.10
CA PHE A 174 6.30 10.85 -22.62
C PHE A 174 7.37 11.92 -22.83
N ASP A 175 7.05 13.17 -22.52
CA ASP A 175 8.00 14.28 -22.55
C ASP A 175 9.03 14.13 -21.43
N ASP A 176 10.32 14.18 -21.78
CA ASP A 176 11.44 14.05 -20.86
C ASP A 176 11.39 15.10 -19.74
N ALA A 177 10.90 16.32 -20.02
CA ALA A 177 10.78 17.38 -19.02
C ALA A 177 9.76 17.07 -17.91
N LYS A 178 8.89 16.07 -18.14
CA LYS A 178 7.86 15.62 -17.19
C LYS A 178 8.24 14.31 -16.50
N MET A 179 9.33 13.66 -16.90
CA MET A 179 9.72 12.37 -16.33
C MET A 179 10.29 12.52 -14.93
N TRP A 180 9.85 11.66 -14.03
CA TRP A 180 10.50 11.44 -12.75
C TRP A 180 11.83 10.71 -12.94
N THR A 181 12.78 11.04 -12.07
CA THR A 181 14.14 10.50 -12.05
C THR A 181 14.54 10.11 -10.63
N LEU A 182 15.65 9.40 -10.50
CA LEU A 182 16.25 9.06 -9.20
C LEU A 182 16.53 10.29 -8.33
N ASP A 183 16.86 11.44 -8.94
CA ASP A 183 17.12 12.67 -8.19
C ASP A 183 15.88 13.17 -7.44
N ASN A 184 14.68 12.93 -7.99
CA ASN A 184 13.43 13.30 -7.34
C ASN A 184 13.12 12.44 -6.10
N PHE A 185 13.79 11.30 -5.92
CA PHE A 185 13.55 10.37 -4.81
C PHE A 185 14.58 10.46 -3.70
N LYS A 186 15.69 11.20 -3.90
CA LYS A 186 16.74 11.36 -2.90
C LYS A 186 16.20 12.02 -1.63
N GLY A 187 16.57 11.47 -0.47
CA GLY A 187 16.17 11.92 0.85
C GLY A 187 14.79 11.45 1.30
N LEU A 188 14.07 10.69 0.47
CA LEU A 188 12.76 10.15 0.82
C LEU A 188 12.93 8.75 1.43
N GLU A 189 12.56 8.59 2.70
CA GLU A 189 12.71 7.32 3.41
C GLU A 189 11.53 6.36 3.13
N VAL A 190 11.82 5.06 3.01
CA VAL A 190 10.80 4.01 2.99
C VAL A 190 10.56 3.48 4.41
N ARG A 191 9.30 3.47 4.84
CA ARG A 191 8.87 2.95 6.15
C ARG A 191 8.05 1.67 5.99
N SER A 192 8.13 0.80 7.01
CA SER A 192 7.41 -0.47 7.04
C SER A 192 6.30 -0.37 8.06
N PRO A 193 5.02 -0.44 7.65
CA PRO A 193 3.92 -0.41 8.58
C PRO A 193 4.01 -1.49 9.67
N LEU A 194 4.57 -2.66 9.33
CA LEU A 194 4.73 -3.76 10.28
C LEU A 194 5.85 -3.49 11.30
N LEU A 195 7.02 -3.03 10.84
CA LEU A 195 8.13 -2.74 11.78
C LEU A 195 7.82 -1.52 12.65
N ASP A 196 7.16 -0.49 12.08
CA ASP A 196 6.67 0.65 12.85
C ASP A 196 5.66 0.21 13.92
N LEU A 197 4.74 -0.69 13.58
CA LEU A 197 3.78 -1.24 14.54
C LEU A 197 4.44 -2.05 15.66
N ARG A 198 5.49 -2.81 15.33
CA ARG A 198 6.27 -3.59 16.32
C ARG A 198 7.04 -2.68 17.27
N ALA A 199 7.55 -1.56 16.78
CA ALA A 199 8.29 -0.59 17.57
C ALA A 199 7.42 0.21 18.56
N MET A 200 6.09 0.23 18.37
CA MET A 200 5.16 0.89 19.30
C MET A 200 5.08 0.18 20.64
N SER A 201 4.84 0.97 21.70
CA SER A 201 4.37 0.46 22.99
C SER A 201 3.02 -0.26 22.82
N LEU A 202 2.64 -1.10 23.80
CA LEU A 202 1.34 -1.80 23.74
C LEU A 202 0.17 -0.81 23.64
N GLU A 203 0.19 0.26 24.45
CA GLU A 203 -0.86 1.29 24.46
C GLU A 203 -0.94 2.04 23.12
N ASP A 204 0.20 2.49 22.59
CA ASP A 204 0.24 3.20 21.30
C ASP A 204 -0.19 2.29 20.15
N ARG A 205 0.18 1.00 20.21
CA ARG A 205 -0.20 0.00 19.22
C ARG A 205 -1.72 -0.22 19.21
N GLU A 206 -2.34 -0.39 20.37
CA GLU A 206 -3.80 -0.54 20.46
C GLU A 206 -4.53 0.68 19.90
N LYS A 207 -4.05 1.88 20.25
CA LYS A 207 -4.58 3.15 19.72
C LYS A 207 -4.42 3.23 18.20
N HIS A 208 -3.24 2.89 17.67
CA HIS A 208 -2.98 2.88 16.23
C HIS A 208 -3.88 1.88 15.48
N ILE A 209 -4.07 0.67 16.02
CA ILE A 209 -4.97 -0.33 15.43
C ILE A 209 -6.41 0.19 15.38
N ALA A 210 -6.89 0.81 16.46
CA ALA A 210 -8.23 1.40 16.52
C ALA A 210 -8.39 2.55 15.50
N GLN A 211 -7.40 3.45 15.42
CA GLN A 211 -7.39 4.54 14.45
C GLN A 211 -7.34 4.03 13.01
N TYR A 212 -6.51 3.01 12.73
CA TYR A 212 -6.41 2.41 11.40
C TYR A 212 -7.76 1.84 10.96
N ARG A 213 -8.47 1.14 11.85
CA ARG A 213 -9.82 0.58 11.61
C ARG A 213 -10.88 1.65 11.41
N ALA A 214 -10.77 2.79 12.10
CA ALA A 214 -11.71 3.91 11.97
C ALA A 214 -11.64 4.62 10.62
N GLY A 215 -10.59 4.40 9.82
CA GLY A 215 -10.43 5.02 8.51
C GLY A 215 -9.59 6.30 8.56
N PHE A 216 -9.65 7.05 7.46
CA PHE A 216 -8.96 8.32 7.31
C PHE A 216 -9.78 9.24 6.40
N THR A 217 -9.44 10.53 6.41
CA THR A 217 -10.07 11.53 5.55
C THR A 217 -9.02 12.12 4.63
N ILE A 218 -9.31 12.10 3.33
CA ILE A 218 -8.47 12.77 2.34
C ILE A 218 -8.62 14.29 2.47
N LYS A 219 -7.50 14.99 2.47
CA LYS A 219 -7.41 16.45 2.46
C LYS A 219 -6.86 16.93 1.12
N PRO A 220 -7.29 18.08 0.60
CA PRO A 220 -6.64 18.70 -0.56
C PRO A 220 -5.16 19.02 -0.28
N ILE A 221 -4.32 18.81 -1.29
CA ILE A 221 -2.93 19.29 -1.34
C ILE A 221 -2.79 20.55 -2.19
#